data_AF-A0ABD4A1Y0-F1
#
_entry.id   AF-A0ABD4A1Y0-F1
#
_cell.length_a   1.000
_cell.length_b   1.000
_cell.length_c   1.000
_cell.angle_alpha   90.00
_cell.angle_beta   90.00
_cell.angle_gamma   90.00
#
_symmetry.space_group_name_H-M   'P 1'
#
loop_
_entity.id
_entity.type
_entity.pdbx_description
1 polymer ?
#
loop_
_entity_poly.entity_id
_entity_poly.type
_entity_poly.pdbx_seq_one_letter_code
_entity_poly.pdbx_strand_id
1 'polypeptide(L)'
;MKDNETIFKRTCSINFRTNHSIFCHIGDLFFRWLFYGPILFVGLFIGVVFFVSAGSFLYFRLYMDLDEDKQKFSSIAKMGLTVKELKKVLTRQTAILFFAPIIVALIHRAVALATLSNLFEFNIFKESVMVLGVFLIIQIIYFFIVRVFYTKQIQAVI
;
A
#
# COMPACT_ATOMS: atom_id res chain seq x y z
N MET A 1 3.30 41.83 55.40
CA MET A 1 3.96 42.48 54.24
C MET A 1 4.87 41.52 53.46
N LYS A 2 5.65 40.65 54.11
CA LYS A 2 6.55 39.65 53.47
C LYS A 2 5.81 38.45 52.84
N ASP A 3 4.62 38.18 53.34
CA ASP A 3 3.66 37.18 52.87
C ASP A 3 3.11 37.49 51.47
N ASN A 4 2.78 38.75 51.20
CA ASN A 4 2.20 39.17 49.91
C ASN A 4 3.20 39.02 48.74
N GLU A 5 4.47 39.36 48.94
CA GLU A 5 5.51 39.14 47.91
C GLU A 5 5.75 37.65 47.62
N THR A 6 5.64 36.81 48.63
CA THR A 6 5.85 35.36 48.48
C THR A 6 4.68 34.72 47.73
N ILE A 7 3.45 35.17 48.00
CA ILE A 7 2.25 34.77 47.24
C ILE A 7 2.35 35.27 45.80
N PHE A 8 2.76 36.53 45.57
CA PHE A 8 2.92 37.08 44.23
C PHE A 8 3.97 36.32 43.40
N LYS A 9 5.13 35.97 43.97
CA LYS A 9 6.14 35.15 43.29
C LYS A 9 5.63 33.75 42.94
N ARG A 10 4.84 33.12 43.82
CA ARG A 10 4.21 31.82 43.51
C ARG A 10 3.19 31.96 42.38
N THR A 11 2.31 32.96 42.43
CA THR A 11 1.29 33.20 41.40
C THR A 11 1.91 33.49 40.04
N CYS A 12 2.99 34.28 39.98
CA CYS A 12 3.71 34.57 38.74
C CYS A 12 4.41 33.32 38.17
N SER A 13 5.03 32.50 39.02
CA SER A 13 5.68 31.24 38.62
C SER A 13 4.68 30.18 38.10
N ILE A 14 3.50 30.08 38.75
CA ILE A 14 2.42 29.19 38.29
C ILE A 14 1.89 29.66 36.94
N ASN A 15 1.56 30.96 36.81
CA ASN A 15 1.05 31.51 35.55
C ASN A 15 2.06 31.32 34.40
N PHE A 16 3.35 31.54 34.65
CA PHE A 16 4.42 31.31 33.67
C PHE A 16 4.53 29.85 33.23
N ARG A 17 4.46 28.90 34.17
CA ARG A 17 4.50 27.46 33.85
C ARG A 17 3.26 27.01 33.07
N THR A 18 2.08 27.52 33.41
CA THR A 18 0.82 27.22 32.71
C THR A 18 0.80 27.82 31.30
N ASN A 19 1.24 29.07 31.13
CA ASN A 19 1.31 29.69 29.80
C ASN A 19 2.31 28.96 28.89
N HIS A 20 3.47 28.55 29.41
CA HIS A 20 4.46 27.81 28.64
C HIS A 20 3.98 26.42 28.20
N SER A 21 3.27 25.70 29.06
CA SER A 21 2.71 24.39 28.72
C SER A 21 1.56 24.48 27.71
N ILE A 22 0.72 25.52 27.78
CA ILE A 22 -0.32 25.80 26.77
C ILE A 22 0.32 26.15 25.42
N PHE A 23 1.36 27.00 25.40
CA PHE A 23 2.04 27.38 24.16
C PHE A 23 2.73 26.18 23.47
N CYS A 24 3.38 25.30 24.25
CA CYS A 24 3.97 24.07 23.73
C CYS A 24 2.91 23.13 23.16
N HIS A 25 1.79 22.94 23.87
CA HIS A 25 0.73 22.04 23.43
C HIS A 25 0.01 22.55 22.17
N ILE A 26 -0.19 23.86 22.04
CA ILE A 26 -0.72 24.50 20.83
C ILE A 26 0.27 24.37 19.67
N GLY A 27 1.58 24.53 19.93
CA GLY A 27 2.64 24.30 18.95
C GLY A 27 2.65 22.87 18.42
N ASP A 28 2.59 21.87 19.31
CA ASP A 28 2.53 20.45 18.94
C ASP A 28 1.28 20.10 18.14
N LEU A 29 0.11 20.62 18.56
CA LEU A 29 -1.14 20.45 17.82
C LEU A 29 -1.04 21.08 16.43
N PHE A 30 -0.59 22.33 16.33
CA PHE A 30 -0.43 23.02 15.05
C PHE A 30 0.52 22.29 14.10
N PHE A 31 1.66 21.82 14.61
CA PHE A 31 2.59 21.00 13.85
C PHE A 31 1.91 19.69 13.39
N ARG A 32 1.18 19.00 14.27
CA ARG A 32 0.42 17.80 13.88
C ARG A 32 -0.59 18.07 12.76
N TRP A 33 -1.32 19.18 12.79
CA TRP A 33 -2.27 19.52 11.72
C TRP A 33 -1.57 19.90 10.41
N LEU A 34 -0.44 20.61 10.51
CA LEU A 34 0.31 21.08 9.34
C LEU A 34 1.01 19.94 8.59
N PHE A 35 1.51 18.92 9.28
CA PHE A 35 2.27 17.84 8.65
C PHE A 35 1.42 16.66 8.17
N TYR A 36 0.35 16.28 8.89
CA TYR A 36 -0.41 15.07 8.57
C TYR A 36 -1.22 15.20 7.28
N GLY A 37 -1.84 16.35 7.02
CA GLY A 37 -2.63 16.58 5.81
C GLY A 37 -1.81 16.44 4.52
N PRO A 38 -0.71 17.20 4.37
CA PRO A 38 0.15 17.11 3.19
C PRO A 38 0.82 15.74 3.03
N ILE A 39 1.27 15.10 4.11
CA ILE A 39 1.90 13.77 4.04
C ILE A 39 0.92 12.71 3.52
N LEU A 40 -0.32 12.70 4.01
CA LEU A 40 -1.35 11.77 3.53
C LEU A 40 -1.72 12.04 2.07
N PHE A 41 -1.85 13.31 1.68
CA PHE A 41 -2.14 13.70 0.31
C PHE A 41 -1.03 13.28 -0.66
N VAL A 42 0.22 13.58 -0.32
CA VAL A 42 1.39 13.22 -1.13
C VAL A 42 1.53 11.70 -1.23
N GLY A 43 1.37 10.98 -0.13
CA GLY A 43 1.41 9.51 -0.12
C GLY A 43 0.35 8.89 -1.02
N LEU A 44 -0.91 9.37 -0.93
CA LEU A 44 -2.00 8.90 -1.78
C LEU A 44 -1.74 9.22 -3.26
N PHE A 45 -1.33 10.46 -3.57
CA PHE A 45 -1.09 10.91 -4.93
C PHE A 45 0.02 10.10 -5.60
N ILE A 46 1.15 9.92 -4.91
CA ILE A 46 2.26 9.09 -5.38
C ILE A 46 1.77 7.65 -5.61
N GLY A 47 0.99 7.09 -4.68
CA GLY A 47 0.41 5.75 -4.82
C GLY A 47 -0.44 5.59 -6.07
N VAL A 48 -1.32 6.54 -6.36
CA VAL A 48 -2.19 6.52 -7.56
C VAL A 48 -1.37 6.63 -8.84
N VAL A 49 -0.40 7.55 -8.90
CA VAL A 49 0.46 7.72 -10.08
C VAL A 49 1.26 6.45 -10.37
N PHE A 50 1.86 5.84 -9.34
CA PHE A 50 2.58 4.59 -9.48
C PHE A 50 1.65 3.44 -9.92
N PHE A 51 0.44 3.38 -9.38
CA PHE A 51 -0.55 2.36 -9.75
C PHE A 51 -0.94 2.47 -11.23
N VAL A 52 -1.25 3.69 -11.70
CA VAL A 52 -1.57 3.94 -13.12
C VAL A 52 -0.37 3.62 -14.01
N SER A 53 0.84 4.03 -13.62
CA SER A 53 2.06 3.75 -14.37
C SER A 53 2.34 2.25 -14.49
N ALA A 54 2.18 1.48 -13.41
CA ALA A 54 2.35 0.03 -13.42
C ALA A 54 1.29 -0.65 -14.31
N GLY A 55 0.03 -0.17 -14.27
CA GLY A 55 -1.04 -0.63 -15.15
C GLY A 55 -0.74 -0.37 -16.63
N SER A 56 -0.29 0.84 -16.97
CA SER A 56 0.11 1.20 -18.34
C SER A 56 1.29 0.38 -18.84
N PHE A 57 2.31 0.16 -18.01
CA PHE A 57 3.46 -0.69 -18.36
C PHE A 57 3.02 -2.12 -18.67
N LEU A 58 2.13 -2.69 -17.87
CA LEU A 58 1.58 -4.02 -18.11
C LEU A 58 0.79 -4.08 -19.42
N TYR A 59 -0.04 -3.07 -19.70
CA TYR A 59 -0.79 -2.97 -20.95
C TYR A 59 0.12 -2.95 -22.17
N PHE A 60 1.17 -2.12 -22.15
CA PHE A 60 2.11 -2.04 -23.27
C PHE A 60 2.88 -3.35 -23.47
N ARG A 61 3.29 -4.02 -22.39
CA ARG A 61 3.94 -5.33 -22.48
C ARG A 61 3.04 -6.35 -23.16
N LEU A 62 1.78 -6.42 -22.71
CA LEU A 62 0.77 -7.30 -23.28
C LEU A 62 0.53 -7.02 -24.78
N TYR A 63 0.50 -5.75 -25.17
CA TYR A 63 0.28 -5.33 -26.55
C TYR A 63 1.46 -5.68 -27.47
N MET A 64 2.70 -5.44 -27.02
CA MET A 64 3.91 -5.74 -27.79
C MET A 64 4.12 -7.25 -27.97
N ASP A 65 3.85 -8.04 -26.94
CA ASP A 65 3.94 -9.51 -27.03
C ASP A 65 2.87 -10.08 -27.98
N LEU A 66 1.71 -9.43 -28.10
CA LEU A 66 0.60 -9.84 -28.99
C LEU A 66 0.94 -9.74 -30.49
N ASP A 67 1.71 -8.73 -30.90
CA ASP A 67 2.07 -8.54 -32.31
C ASP A 67 3.20 -9.47 -32.76
N GLU A 68 4.14 -9.80 -31.88
CA GLU A 68 5.17 -10.82 -32.14
C GLU A 68 4.54 -12.23 -32.23
N ASP A 69 3.55 -12.48 -31.38
CA ASP A 69 2.81 -13.74 -31.37
C ASP A 69 1.92 -13.91 -32.59
N LYS A 70 1.34 -12.84 -33.18
CA LYS A 70 0.58 -12.90 -34.44
C LYS A 70 1.43 -13.40 -35.62
N GLN A 71 2.70 -13.00 -35.69
CA GLN A 71 3.60 -13.47 -36.76
C GLN A 71 3.97 -14.95 -36.60
N LYS A 72 4.20 -15.40 -35.36
CA LYS A 72 4.38 -16.82 -35.05
C LYS A 72 3.08 -17.62 -35.28
N PHE A 73 1.93 -17.02 -35.02
CA PHE A 73 0.60 -17.57 -35.28
C PHE A 73 0.37 -17.92 -36.75
N SER A 74 0.72 -17.01 -37.67
CA SER A 74 0.61 -17.25 -39.12
C SER A 74 1.48 -18.41 -39.59
N SER A 75 2.64 -18.60 -38.93
CA SER A 75 3.59 -19.67 -39.26
C SER A 75 3.19 -21.02 -38.66
N ILE A 76 2.67 -21.05 -37.43
CA ILE A 76 2.29 -22.27 -36.69
C ILE A 76 0.86 -22.74 -37.04
N ALA A 77 -0.05 -21.84 -37.44
CA ALA A 77 -1.39 -22.21 -37.91
C ALA A 77 -1.34 -23.06 -39.19
N LYS A 78 -0.27 -22.94 -40.00
CA LYS A 78 0.02 -23.83 -41.13
C LYS A 78 0.40 -25.26 -40.71
N MET A 79 0.67 -25.49 -39.42
CA MET A 79 1.08 -26.77 -38.82
C MET A 79 0.04 -27.37 -37.85
N GLY A 80 -1.10 -26.70 -37.61
CA GLY A 80 -2.25 -27.29 -36.89
C GLY A 80 -2.27 -27.21 -35.36
N LEU A 81 -1.48 -26.35 -34.70
CA LEU A 81 -1.54 -26.15 -33.24
C LEU A 81 -2.41 -24.95 -32.81
N THR A 82 -3.06 -25.06 -31.64
CA THR A 82 -4.24 -24.27 -31.25
C THR A 82 -3.94 -23.05 -30.36
N VAL A 83 -4.68 -21.96 -30.59
CA VAL A 83 -4.78 -20.66 -29.87
C VAL A 83 -4.75 -20.72 -28.33
N LYS A 84 -5.09 -21.87 -27.75
CA LYS A 84 -5.30 -22.07 -26.31
C LYS A 84 -4.00 -22.05 -25.51
N GLU A 85 -2.89 -22.56 -26.06
CA GLU A 85 -1.60 -22.58 -25.36
C GLU A 85 -0.96 -21.17 -25.29
N LEU A 86 -1.17 -20.33 -26.30
CA LEU A 86 -0.67 -18.95 -26.29
C LEU A 86 -1.36 -18.11 -25.20
N LYS A 87 -2.69 -18.13 -25.15
CA LYS A 87 -3.44 -17.46 -24.07
C LYS A 87 -2.99 -17.93 -22.69
N LYS A 88 -2.63 -19.20 -22.55
CA LYS A 88 -2.17 -19.79 -21.29
C LYS A 88 -0.79 -19.26 -20.86
N VAL A 89 0.13 -19.07 -21.80
CA VAL A 89 1.44 -18.44 -21.54
C VAL A 89 1.27 -16.97 -21.16
N LEU A 90 0.47 -16.22 -21.93
CA LEU A 90 0.18 -14.80 -21.69
C LEU A 90 -0.44 -14.55 -20.32
N THR A 91 -1.40 -15.41 -19.94
CA THR A 91 -2.06 -15.30 -18.63
C THR A 91 -1.10 -15.66 -17.50
N ARG A 92 -0.21 -16.65 -17.69
CA ARG A 92 0.81 -17.02 -16.70
C ARG A 92 1.85 -15.93 -16.47
N GLN A 93 2.25 -15.23 -17.52
CA GLN A 93 3.20 -14.12 -17.45
C GLN A 93 2.59 -12.90 -16.73
N THR A 94 1.34 -12.59 -17.07
CA THR A 94 0.54 -11.55 -16.39
C THR A 94 0.30 -11.90 -14.92
N ALA A 95 0.04 -13.17 -14.60
CA ALA A 95 -0.11 -13.63 -13.23
C ALA A 95 1.18 -13.44 -12.42
N ILE A 96 2.35 -13.79 -12.96
CA ILE A 96 3.64 -13.60 -12.27
C ILE A 96 3.91 -12.11 -11.98
N LEU A 97 3.62 -11.23 -12.94
CA LEU A 97 3.72 -9.77 -12.77
C LEU A 97 2.77 -9.22 -11.69
N PHE A 98 1.63 -9.87 -11.46
CA PHE A 98 0.69 -9.51 -10.39
C PHE A 98 1.08 -10.09 -9.02
N PHE A 99 1.58 -11.34 -8.97
CA PHE A 99 1.93 -12.00 -7.71
C PHE A 99 3.27 -11.51 -7.14
N ALA A 100 4.24 -11.12 -7.99
CA ALA A 100 5.54 -10.65 -7.52
C ALA A 100 5.45 -9.39 -6.63
N PRO A 101 4.71 -8.32 -6.99
CA PRO A 101 4.50 -7.16 -6.11
C PRO A 101 3.81 -7.53 -4.79
N ILE A 102 2.89 -8.50 -4.80
CA ILE A 102 2.16 -8.95 -3.60
C ILE A 102 3.11 -9.61 -2.60
N ILE A 103 3.98 -10.51 -3.07
CA ILE A 103 4.97 -11.18 -2.22
C ILE A 103 5.94 -10.15 -1.63
N VAL A 104 6.45 -9.24 -2.46
CA VAL A 104 7.36 -8.18 -2.02
C VAL A 104 6.67 -7.26 -1.00
N ALA A 105 5.42 -6.88 -1.22
CA ALA A 105 4.65 -6.05 -0.29
C ALA A 105 4.40 -6.76 1.06
N LEU A 106 4.11 -8.06 1.05
CA LEU A 106 3.96 -8.86 2.27
C LEU A 106 5.25 -8.91 3.09
N ILE A 107 6.38 -9.18 2.44
CA ILE A 107 7.70 -9.23 3.08
C ILE A 107 8.06 -7.85 3.63
N HIS A 108 7.99 -6.81 2.80
CA HIS A 108 8.33 -5.45 3.20
C HIS A 108 7.49 -4.97 4.38
N ARG A 109 6.20 -5.31 4.38
CA ARG A 109 5.28 -4.96 5.47
C ARG A 109 5.55 -5.74 6.75
N ALA A 110 5.90 -7.02 6.68
CA ALA A 110 6.30 -7.80 7.84
C ALA A 110 7.56 -7.23 8.49
N VAL A 111 8.55 -6.84 7.68
CA VAL A 111 9.79 -6.20 8.14
C VAL A 111 9.49 -4.83 8.78
N ALA A 112 8.72 -3.98 8.10
CA ALA A 112 8.36 -2.66 8.63
C ALA A 112 7.64 -2.76 9.98
N LEU A 113 6.74 -3.74 10.13
CA LEU A 113 6.03 -3.97 11.38
C LEU A 113 6.97 -4.46 12.50
N ALA A 114 7.87 -5.39 12.20
CA ALA A 114 8.86 -5.86 13.16
C ALA A 114 9.76 -4.71 13.63
N THR A 115 10.23 -3.86 12.72
CA THR A 115 11.05 -2.69 13.06
C THR A 115 10.26 -1.68 13.91
N LEU A 116 9.02 -1.38 13.54
CA LEU A 116 8.17 -0.43 14.27
C LEU A 116 7.87 -0.90 15.70
N SER A 117 7.61 -2.20 15.89
CA SER A 117 7.37 -2.79 17.21
C SER A 117 8.59 -2.70 18.12
N ASN A 118 9.81 -2.80 17.56
CA ASN A 118 11.06 -2.69 18.33
C ASN A 118 11.41 -1.23 18.67
N LEU A 119 11.11 -0.28 17.78
CA LEU A 119 11.48 1.13 17.99
C LEU A 119 10.65 1.84 19.05
N PHE A 120 9.38 1.46 19.21
CA PHE A 120 8.45 2.20 20.05
C PHE A 120 8.07 1.49 21.36
N GLU A 121 8.54 0.25 21.59
CA GLU A 121 8.21 -0.62 22.75
C GLU A 121 6.70 -0.74 23.07
N PHE A 122 5.83 -0.28 22.16
CA PHE A 122 4.40 -0.39 22.30
C PHE A 122 3.93 -1.76 21.83
N ASN A 123 2.90 -2.29 22.48
CA ASN A 123 2.21 -3.50 22.06
C ASN A 123 1.30 -3.20 20.85
N ILE A 124 1.90 -2.81 19.72
CA ILE A 124 1.19 -2.56 18.44
C ILE A 124 0.74 -3.87 17.78
N PHE A 125 1.02 -5.01 18.42
CA PHE A 125 0.70 -6.34 17.91
C PHE A 125 -0.80 -6.49 17.62
N LYS A 126 -1.67 -5.94 18.48
CA LYS A 126 -3.13 -6.04 18.32
C LYS A 126 -3.65 -5.25 17.13
N GLU A 127 -3.24 -3.99 17.00
CA GLU A 127 -3.60 -3.14 15.85
C GLU A 127 -3.02 -3.71 14.56
N SER A 128 -1.80 -4.22 14.62
CA SER A 128 -1.12 -4.77 13.46
C SER A 128 -1.74 -6.08 12.99
N VAL A 129 -2.13 -6.97 13.91
CA VAL A 129 -2.90 -8.18 13.59
C VAL A 129 -4.26 -7.82 12.96
N MET A 130 -4.93 -6.76 13.43
CA MET A 130 -6.19 -6.30 12.82
C MET A 130 -5.98 -5.83 11.38
N VAL A 131 -4.99 -4.96 11.13
CA VAL A 131 -4.67 -4.48 9.78
C VAL A 131 -4.14 -5.64 8.91
N LEU A 132 -3.40 -6.60 9.48
CA LEU A 132 -2.94 -7.80 8.77
C LEU A 132 -4.14 -8.68 8.36
N GLY A 133 -5.09 -8.87 9.27
CA GLY A 133 -6.32 -9.64 9.04
C GLY A 133 -7.16 -9.05 7.92
N VAL A 134 -7.41 -7.73 7.94
CA VAL A 134 -8.17 -7.05 6.86
C VAL A 134 -7.45 -7.18 5.51
N PHE A 135 -6.13 -7.02 5.50
CA PHE A 135 -5.35 -7.19 4.27
C PHE A 135 -5.36 -8.64 3.77
N LEU A 136 -5.27 -9.63 4.67
CA LEU A 136 -5.40 -11.04 4.34
C LEU A 136 -6.77 -11.36 3.75
N ILE A 137 -7.85 -10.81 4.30
CA ILE A 137 -9.21 -10.97 3.78
C ILE A 137 -9.30 -10.37 2.38
N ILE A 138 -8.82 -9.14 2.18
CA ILE A 138 -8.79 -8.48 0.86
C ILE A 138 -7.96 -9.31 -0.13
N GLN A 139 -6.81 -9.86 0.28
CA GLN A 139 -5.97 -10.71 -0.57
C GLN A 139 -6.64 -12.05 -0.90
N ILE A 140 -7.36 -12.67 0.04
CA ILE A 140 -8.13 -13.89 -0.22
C ILE A 140 -9.26 -13.59 -1.21
N ILE A 141 -9.97 -12.47 -1.06
CA ILE A 141 -11.00 -12.03 -2.00
C ILE A 141 -10.39 -11.76 -3.37
N TYR A 142 -9.25 -11.08 -3.43
CA TYR A 142 -8.55 -10.78 -4.68
C TYR A 142 -8.07 -12.06 -5.38
N PHE A 143 -7.46 -12.98 -4.63
CA PHE A 143 -7.10 -14.31 -5.12
C PHE A 143 -8.31 -15.08 -5.66
N PHE A 144 -9.45 -15.00 -4.97
CA PHE A 144 -10.68 -15.66 -5.40
C PHE A 144 -11.27 -15.02 -6.66
N ILE A 145 -11.28 -13.69 -6.77
CA ILE A 145 -11.69 -12.95 -7.97
C ILE A 145 -10.79 -13.34 -9.15
N VAL A 146 -9.47 -13.33 -8.97
CA VAL A 146 -8.52 -13.73 -10.00
C VAL A 146 -8.73 -15.19 -10.40
N ARG A 147 -8.91 -16.11 -9.44
CA ARG A 147 -9.19 -17.53 -9.70
C ARG A 147 -10.49 -17.72 -10.47
N VAL A 148 -11.57 -17.02 -10.09
CA VAL A 148 -12.86 -17.08 -10.78
C VAL A 148 -12.76 -16.48 -12.17
N PHE A 149 -12.06 -15.35 -12.34
CA PHE A 149 -11.84 -14.72 -13.64
C PHE A 149 -11.00 -15.62 -14.57
N TYR A 150 -9.99 -16.30 -14.02
CA TYR A 150 -9.20 -17.32 -14.72
C TYR A 150 -10.05 -18.51 -15.16
N THR A 151 -10.85 -19.06 -14.24
CA THR A 151 -11.67 -20.25 -14.51
C THR A 151 -12.80 -19.93 -15.51
N LYS A 152 -13.38 -18.73 -15.43
CA LYS A 152 -14.37 -18.24 -16.40
C LYS A 152 -13.76 -18.00 -17.79
N GLN A 153 -12.52 -17.52 -17.88
CA GLN A 153 -11.83 -17.43 -19.18
C GLN A 153 -11.47 -18.79 -19.77
N ILE A 154 -11.28 -19.83 -18.94
CA ILE A 154 -11.05 -21.21 -19.40
C ILE A 154 -12.35 -21.83 -19.94
N GLN A 155 -13.48 -21.61 -19.26
CA GLN A 155 -14.78 -22.15 -19.70
C GLN A 155 -15.39 -21.41 -20.89
N ALA A 156 -15.12 -20.12 -21.08
CA ALA A 156 -15.56 -19.37 -22.26
C ALA A 156 -14.81 -19.73 -23.56
N VAL A 157 -13.83 -20.65 -23.48
CA VAL A 157 -12.99 -21.13 -24.59
C VAL A 157 -13.26 -22.61 -24.90
N ILE A 158 -14.16 -23.25 -24.15
CA ILE A 158 -14.84 -24.51 -24.52
C ILE A 158 -16.16 -24.13 -25.15
#